data_AF-A0A3N5GT56-F1
#
_entry.id   AF-A0A3N5GT56-F1
#
_cell.length_a   1.000
_cell.length_b   1.000
_cell.length_c   1.000
_cell.angle_alpha   90.00
_cell.angle_beta   90.00
_cell.angle_gamma   90.00
#
_symmetry.space_group_name_H-M   'P 1'
#
loop_
_entity.id
_entity.type
_entity.pdbx_description
1 polymer ?
#
loop_
_entity_poly.entity_id
_entity_poly.type
_entity_poly.pdbx_seq_one_letter_code
_entity_poly.pdbx_strand_id
1 'polypeptide(L)'
;MAFIKDFFNLLADPRLFFLLSVGALVVLVWKRERFASIGTGYGVLGILSAFFLFGAFDPNFRLIITKPDNVPIVGLIFQLIFFTWYSMRQAVLNDRRLAAGQPP
;
A
#
# COMPACT_ATOMS: atom_id res chain seq x y z
N MET A 1 18.44 10.39 -16.62
CA MET A 1 17.51 11.22 -15.83
C MET A 1 16.25 11.59 -16.61
N ALA A 2 16.35 12.09 -17.86
CA ALA A 2 15.18 12.45 -18.68
C ALA A 2 14.18 11.30 -18.84
N PHE A 3 14.64 10.14 -19.33
CA PHE A 3 13.80 8.94 -19.48
C PHE A 3 13.02 8.53 -18.21
N ILE A 4 13.67 8.57 -17.04
CA ILE A 4 13.01 8.22 -15.77
C ILE A 4 11.91 9.23 -15.45
N LYS A 5 12.19 10.53 -15.62
CA LYS A 5 11.20 11.59 -15.42
C LYS A 5 10.04 11.45 -16.41
N ASP A 6 10.33 11.20 -17.68
CA ASP A 6 9.30 11.03 -18.72
C ASP A 6 8.42 9.81 -18.45
N PHE A 7 8.99 8.72 -17.95
CA PHE A 7 8.23 7.54 -17.51
C PHE A 7 7.27 7.88 -16.36
N PHE A 8 7.74 8.56 -15.31
CA PHE A 8 6.86 8.96 -14.19
C PHE A 8 5.83 10.01 -14.61
N ASN A 9 6.19 10.95 -15.50
CA ASN A 9 5.26 11.93 -16.05
C ASN A 9 4.15 11.24 -16.86
N LEU A 10 4.47 10.21 -17.64
CA LEU A 10 3.48 9.40 -18.35
C LEU A 10 2.56 8.67 -17.37
N LEU A 11 3.11 8.02 -16.34
CA LEU A 11 2.30 7.35 -15.31
C LEU A 11 1.41 8.32 -14.52
N ALA A 12 1.88 9.55 -14.32
CA ALA A 12 1.15 10.62 -13.65
C ALA A 12 0.19 11.38 -14.57
N ASP A 13 0.15 11.10 -15.88
CA ASP A 13 -0.86 11.68 -16.78
C ASP A 13 -2.25 11.35 -16.22
N PRO A 14 -3.15 12.35 -16.04
CA PRO A 14 -4.41 12.14 -15.33
C PRO A 14 -5.30 11.04 -15.94
N ARG A 15 -5.25 10.85 -17.27
CA ARG A 15 -6.06 9.85 -17.96
C ARG A 15 -5.53 8.46 -17.68
N LEU A 16 -4.21 8.28 -17.80
CA LEU A 16 -3.56 7.01 -17.49
C LEU A 16 -3.65 6.70 -16.00
N PHE A 17 -3.37 7.66 -15.13
CA PHE A 17 -3.46 7.47 -13.68
C PHE A 17 -4.85 7.02 -13.25
N PHE A 18 -5.91 7.64 -13.78
CA PHE A 18 -7.28 7.24 -13.48
C PHE A 18 -7.57 5.80 -13.95
N LEU A 19 -7.27 5.47 -15.20
CA LEU A 19 -7.50 4.13 -15.74
C LEU A 19 -6.70 3.05 -14.99
N LEU A 20 -5.44 3.33 -14.67
CA LEU A 20 -4.58 2.44 -13.90
C LEU A 20 -5.11 2.27 -12.48
N SER A 21 -5.61 3.33 -11.83
CA SER A 21 -6.17 3.26 -10.48
C SER A 21 -7.46 2.43 -10.43
N VAL A 22 -8.36 2.64 -11.39
CA VAL A 22 -9.59 1.84 -11.51
C VAL A 22 -9.24 0.38 -11.84
N GLY A 23 -8.32 0.14 -12.77
CA GLY A 23 -7.85 -1.20 -13.09
C GLY A 23 -7.21 -1.90 -11.89
N ALA A 24 -6.38 -1.18 -11.12
CA ALA A 24 -5.79 -1.68 -9.89
C ALA A 24 -6.86 -2.05 -8.86
N LEU A 25 -7.88 -1.21 -8.69
CA LEU A 25 -9.01 -1.51 -7.80
C LEU A 25 -9.76 -2.78 -8.24
N VAL A 26 -10.05 -2.93 -9.53
CA VAL A 26 -10.69 -4.14 -10.08
C VAL A 26 -9.84 -5.37 -9.79
N VAL A 27 -8.53 -5.31 -10.03
CA VAL A 27 -7.60 -6.43 -9.77
C VAL A 27 -7.52 -6.74 -8.27
N LEU A 28 -7.48 -5.72 -7.41
CA LEU A 28 -7.46 -5.88 -5.95
C LEU A 28 -8.69 -6.64 -5.44
N VAL A 29 -9.89 -6.26 -5.92
CA VAL A 29 -11.15 -6.90 -5.54
C VAL A 29 -11.24 -8.31 -6.13
N TRP A 30 -10.86 -8.48 -7.40
CA TRP A 30 -10.91 -9.78 -8.07
C TRP A 30 -9.96 -10.80 -7.43
N LYS A 31 -8.77 -10.38 -7.04
CA LYS A 31 -7.75 -11.22 -6.39
C LYS A 31 -7.69 -11.01 -4.89
N ARG A 32 -8.80 -10.60 -4.26
CA ARG A 32 -8.88 -10.27 -2.83
C ARG A 32 -8.26 -11.32 -1.91
N GLU A 33 -8.41 -12.59 -2.24
CA GLU A 33 -7.84 -13.72 -1.47
C GLU A 33 -6.31 -13.68 -1.38
N ARG A 34 -5.65 -13.29 -2.47
CA ARG A 34 -4.19 -13.14 -2.49
C ARG A 34 -3.77 -11.92 -1.69
N PHE A 35 -4.44 -10.79 -1.89
CA PHE A 35 -4.11 -9.53 -1.22
C PHE A 35 -4.39 -9.56 0.29
N ALA A 36 -5.44 -10.25 0.72
CA ALA A 36 -5.79 -10.50 2.12
C ALA A 36 -4.82 -11.48 2.82
N SER A 37 -3.91 -12.12 2.09
CA SER A 37 -2.97 -13.06 2.71
C SER A 37 -1.99 -12.36 3.65
N ILE A 38 -1.55 -13.08 4.69
CA ILE A 38 -0.51 -12.65 5.64
C ILE A 38 0.77 -12.25 4.91
N GLY A 39 1.18 -13.06 3.92
CA GLY A 39 2.38 -12.79 3.13
C GLY A 39 2.33 -11.47 2.37
N THR A 40 1.18 -11.13 1.77
CA THR A 40 1.03 -9.84 1.08
C THR A 40 1.02 -8.67 2.04
N GLY A 41 0.26 -8.74 3.14
CA GLY A 41 0.17 -7.66 4.12
C GLY A 41 1.52 -7.30 4.75
N TYR A 42 2.16 -8.29 5.37
CA TYR A 42 3.47 -8.08 5.99
C TYR A 42 4.58 -7.87 4.96
N GLY A 43 4.45 -8.42 3.75
CA GLY A 43 5.37 -8.14 2.65
C GLY A 43 5.35 -6.67 2.24
N VAL A 44 4.16 -6.08 2.06
CA VAL A 44 4.01 -4.65 1.74
C VAL A 44 4.56 -3.77 2.87
N LEU A 45 4.22 -4.09 4.12
CA LEU A 45 4.76 -3.36 5.28
C LEU A 45 6.28 -3.50 5.38
N GLY A 46 6.83 -4.68 5.10
CA GLY A 46 8.27 -4.93 5.11
C GLY A 46 9.00 -4.13 4.02
N ILE A 47 8.46 -4.08 2.81
CA ILE A 47 8.99 -3.25 1.71
C ILE A 47 8.93 -1.77 2.08
N LEU A 48 7.83 -1.31 2.67
CA LEU A 48 7.68 0.07 3.10
C LEU A 48 8.69 0.43 4.21
N SER A 49 8.85 -0.44 5.21
CA SER A 49 9.86 -0.29 6.27
C SER A 49 11.25 -0.22 5.68
N ALA A 50 11.59 -1.13 4.74
CA ALA A 50 12.88 -1.11 4.06
C ALA A 50 13.07 0.22 3.32
N PHE A 51 12.08 0.71 2.57
CA PHE A 51 12.16 1.99 1.87
C PHE A 51 12.46 3.16 2.82
N PHE A 52 11.76 3.28 3.95
CA PHE A 52 12.01 4.34 4.92
C PHE A 52 13.36 4.20 5.62
N LEU A 53 13.76 2.98 5.98
CA LEU A 53 15.06 2.71 6.62
C LEU A 53 16.22 3.02 5.68
N PHE A 54 16.17 2.53 4.43
CA PHE A 54 17.19 2.82 3.43
C PHE A 54 17.20 4.31 3.04
N GLY A 55 16.01 4.91 2.88
CA GLY A 55 15.86 6.33 2.58
C GLY A 55 16.44 7.22 3.68
N ALA A 56 16.37 6.81 4.96
CA ALA A 56 16.90 7.60 6.07
C ALA A 56 18.44 7.79 6.03
N PHE A 57 19.16 6.99 5.22
CA PHE A 57 20.59 7.22 4.95
C PHE A 57 20.85 8.35 3.95
N ASP A 58 19.85 8.78 3.18
CA ASP A 58 19.93 9.98 2.34
C ASP A 58 19.64 11.24 3.18
N PRO A 59 20.56 12.21 3.24
CA PRO A 59 20.37 13.42 4.04
C PRO A 59 19.13 14.24 3.65
N ASN A 60 18.79 14.32 2.36
CA ASN A 60 17.65 15.11 1.90
C ASN A 60 16.33 14.44 2.32
N PHE A 61 16.24 13.12 2.15
CA PHE A 61 15.07 12.36 2.59
C PHE A 61 14.89 12.45 4.10
N ARG A 62 15.98 12.25 4.87
CA ARG A 62 15.96 12.38 6.33
C ARG A 62 15.46 13.75 6.78
N LEU A 63 15.96 14.83 6.17
CA LEU A 63 15.53 16.20 6.46
C LEU A 63 14.02 16.42 6.26
N ILE A 64 13.39 15.67 5.35
CA ILE A 64 11.94 15.73 5.13
C ILE A 64 11.22 14.85 6.15
N ILE A 65 11.57 13.58 6.30
CA ILE A 65 10.79 12.64 7.13
C ILE A 65 10.89 12.92 8.64
N THR A 66 11.96 13.59 9.10
CA THR A 66 12.15 13.93 10.52
C THR A 66 11.57 15.29 10.90
N LYS A 67 10.88 16.00 9.99
CA LYS A 67 10.17 17.22 10.37
C LYS A 67 9.08 16.91 11.40
N PRO A 68 8.84 17.78 12.40
CA PRO A 68 7.90 17.47 13.49
C PRO A 68 6.49 17.06 13.04
N ASP A 69 6.01 17.64 11.95
CA ASP A 69 4.72 17.33 11.31
C ASP A 69 4.76 16.04 10.46
N ASN A 70 5.92 15.72 9.89
CA ASN A 70 6.08 14.54 9.05
C ASN A 70 6.26 13.24 9.85
N VAL A 71 6.79 13.29 11.07
CA VAL A 71 6.92 12.07 11.91
C VAL A 71 5.55 11.40 12.14
N PRO A 72 4.48 12.13 12.55
CA PRO A 72 3.13 11.59 12.56
C PRO A 72 2.64 11.09 11.21
N ILE A 73 2.92 11.81 10.11
CA ILE A 73 2.49 11.42 8.75
C ILE A 73 3.11 10.08 8.33
N VAL A 74 4.38 9.84 8.61
CA VAL A 74 5.01 8.54 8.37
C VAL A 74 4.25 7.45 9.12
N GLY A 75 3.94 7.66 10.40
CA GLY A 75 3.11 6.75 11.19
C GLY A 75 1.73 6.51 10.59
N LEU A 76 1.08 7.54 10.04
CA LEU A 76 -0.21 7.44 9.37
C LEU A 76 -0.13 6.60 8.09
N ILE A 77 0.95 6.68 7.33
CA ILE A 77 1.14 5.86 6.12
C ILE A 77 1.17 4.37 6.50
N PHE A 78 1.93 3.99 7.53
CA PHE A 78 1.96 2.61 8.02
C PHE A 78 0.59 2.14 8.52
N GLN A 79 -0.08 2.97 9.32
CA GLN A 79 -1.40 2.66 9.86
C GLN A 79 -2.45 2.51 8.75
N LEU A 80 -2.47 3.42 7.78
CA LEU A 80 -3.41 3.38 6.66
C LEU A 80 -3.27 2.06 5.90
N ILE A 81 -2.05 1.67 5.55
CA ILE A 81 -1.79 0.42 4.83
C ILE A 81 -2.18 -0.78 5.69
N PHE A 82 -1.77 -0.80 6.97
CA PHE A 82 -2.06 -1.91 7.87
C PHE A 82 -3.56 -2.10 8.08
N PHE A 83 -4.30 -1.06 8.47
CA PHE A 83 -5.73 -1.18 8.77
C PHE A 83 -6.57 -1.41 7.51
N THR A 84 -6.18 -0.85 6.36
CA THR A 84 -6.82 -1.16 5.07
C THR A 84 -6.63 -2.63 4.71
N TRP A 85 -5.41 -3.16 4.81
CA TRP A 85 -5.16 -4.57 4.55
C TRP A 85 -5.85 -5.48 5.58
N TYR A 86 -5.77 -5.15 6.87
CA TYR A 86 -6.29 -5.96 7.95
C TYR A 86 -7.82 -6.07 7.87
N SER A 87 -8.51 -4.97 7.59
CA SER A 87 -9.98 -4.99 7.40
C SER A 87 -10.39 -5.88 6.23
N MET A 88 -9.71 -5.78 5.08
CA MET A 88 -9.95 -6.67 3.93
C MET A 88 -9.63 -8.13 4.26
N ARG A 89 -8.58 -8.38 5.05
CA ARG A 89 -8.24 -9.70 5.54
C ARG A 89 -9.35 -10.29 6.41
N GLN A 90 -9.93 -9.52 7.32
CA GLN A 90 -11.06 -9.97 8.14
C GLN A 90 -12.28 -10.24 7.26
N ALA A 91 -12.61 -9.36 6.31
CA ALA A 91 -13.74 -9.57 5.40
C ALA A 91 -13.64 -10.92 4.65
N VAL A 92 -12.47 -11.22 4.09
CA VAL A 92 -12.22 -12.49 3.38
C VAL A 92 -12.28 -13.71 4.31
N LEU A 93 -11.80 -13.61 5.55
CA LEU A 93 -11.94 -14.70 6.53
C LEU A 93 -13.40 -14.95 6.92
N ASN A 94 -14.16 -13.88 7.11
CA ASN A 94 -15.56 -13.95 7.49
C ASN A 94 -16.39 -14.56 6.36
N ASP A 95 -16.13 -14.20 5.09
CA ASP A 95 -16.74 -14.83 3.92
C ASP A 95 -16.53 -16.35 3.91
N ARG A 96 -15.31 -16.81 4.24
CA ARG A 96 -14.98 -18.25 4.30
C ARG A 96 -15.70 -18.96 5.45
N ARG A 97 -15.80 -18.31 6.61
CA ARG A 97 -16.54 -18.83 7.77
C ARG A 97 -18.02 -18.99 7.45
N LEU A 98 -18.63 -17.96 6.87
CA LEU A 98 -20.02 -18.00 6.44
C LEU A 98 -20.28 -19.10 5.41
N ALA A 99 -19.38 -19.27 4.44
CA ALA A 99 -19.45 -20.37 3.47
C ALA A 99 -19.33 -21.76 4.12
N ALA A 100 -18.66 -21.86 5.26
CA ALA A 100 -18.55 -23.07 6.07
C ALA A 100 -19.68 -23.22 7.11
N GLY A 101 -20.69 -22.33 7.12
CA GLY A 101 -21.78 -22.34 8.10
C GLY A 101 -21.38 -21.88 9.51
N GLN A 102 -20.23 -21.23 9.65
CA GLN A 102 -19.72 -20.66 10.90
C GLN A 102 -20.14 -19.19 11.02
N PRO A 103 -20.25 -18.64 12.26
CA PRO A 103 -20.41 -17.21 12.44
C PRO A 103 -19.18 -16.43 11.91
N PRO A 104 -19.34 -15.15 11.52
CA PRO A 104 -18.26 -14.31 11.02
C PRO A 104 -17.13 -14.13 12.04
#